data_AF-A0A7K2NVT7-F1
#
_entry.id   AF-A0A7K2NVT7-F1
#
_cell.length_a   1.000
_cell.length_b   1.000
_cell.length_c   1.000
_cell.angle_alpha   90.00
_cell.angle_beta   90.00
_cell.angle_gamma   90.00
#
_symmetry.space_group_name_H-M   'P 1'
#
loop_
_entity.id
_entity.type
_entity.pdbx_description
1 polymer ?
#
loop_
_entity_poly.entity_id
_entity_poly.type
_entity_poly.pdbx_seq_one_letter_code
_entity_poly.pdbx_strand_id
1 'polypeptide(L)'
;MIREDRFLISRKPYAVDLTSLRQVEREPGESWGWYWADAVWFRRRSVGYSTDRKVITVACTGTLRAGIDDPAPSNTRDFLERFTDGRYGGDCDGRWDGERYWGAQEPAVIQQHLELLRPMLANYPAIPPVYDGWWTFQAPR
;
A
#
# COMPACT_ATOMS: atom_id res chain seq x y z
N MET A 1 -9.16 -9.39 -18.24
CA MET A 1 -8.71 -8.11 -17.66
C MET A 1 -7.34 -8.37 -17.09
N ILE A 2 -6.32 -7.86 -17.75
CA ILE A 2 -4.91 -8.22 -17.54
C ILE A 2 -4.41 -7.44 -16.31
N ARG A 3 -3.44 -7.99 -15.57
CA ARG A 3 -2.88 -7.43 -14.31
C ARG A 3 -2.55 -5.93 -14.42
N GLU A 4 -2.08 -5.53 -15.59
CA GLU A 4 -1.73 -4.17 -16.02
C GLU A 4 -2.90 -3.17 -16.02
N ASP A 5 -4.13 -3.65 -16.23
CA ASP A 5 -5.34 -2.80 -16.23
C ASP A 5 -5.80 -2.44 -14.81
N ARG A 6 -5.44 -3.27 -13.81
CA ARG A 6 -5.86 -3.12 -12.41
C ARG A 6 -4.77 -2.57 -11.51
N PHE A 7 -3.52 -2.86 -11.82
CA PHE A 7 -2.35 -2.47 -11.03
C PHE A 7 -1.32 -1.89 -11.99
N LEU A 8 -0.96 -0.62 -11.79
CA LEU A 8 0.22 -0.04 -12.45
C LEU A 8 1.40 -0.96 -12.09
N ILE A 9 2.03 -1.60 -13.08
CA ILE A 9 3.23 -2.41 -12.86
C ILE A 9 4.37 -1.45 -12.54
N SER A 10 4.46 -1.07 -11.26
CA SER A 10 5.64 -0.48 -10.68
C SER A 10 6.62 -1.58 -10.30
N ARG A 11 7.91 -1.35 -10.54
CA ARG A 11 8.98 -2.24 -10.02
C ARG A 11 9.18 -2.11 -8.50
N LYS A 12 8.57 -1.10 -7.84
CA LYS A 12 8.54 -0.86 -6.38
C LYS A 12 7.28 -0.05 -5.98
N PRO A 13 6.09 -0.69 -5.86
CA PRO A 13 4.79 0.02 -5.80
C PRO A 13 4.51 0.74 -4.48
N TYR A 14 5.37 0.57 -3.47
CA TYR A 14 5.09 0.90 -2.08
C TYR A 14 6.20 1.77 -1.49
N ALA A 15 5.81 2.80 -0.74
CA ALA A 15 6.67 3.47 0.23
C ALA A 15 6.45 2.80 1.59
N VAL A 16 7.47 2.11 2.10
CA VAL A 16 7.35 1.24 3.28
C VAL A 16 8.05 1.88 4.47
N ASP A 17 7.42 1.86 5.64
CA ASP A 17 8.08 2.18 6.90
C ASP A 17 9.04 1.03 7.27
N LEU A 18 10.35 1.27 7.16
CA LEU A 18 11.38 0.28 7.43
C LEU A 18 11.49 -0.12 8.90
N THR A 19 10.76 0.54 9.80
CA THR A 19 10.73 0.23 11.24
C THR A 19 9.49 -0.56 11.65
N SER A 20 8.53 -0.76 10.73
CA SER A 20 7.21 -1.32 11.03
C SER A 20 7.09 -2.84 10.93
N LEU A 21 8.18 -3.54 10.56
CA LEU A 21 8.16 -5.00 10.42
C LEU A 21 7.75 -5.67 11.73
N ARG A 22 6.73 -6.50 11.66
CA ARG A 22 6.22 -7.29 12.78
C ARG A 22 5.79 -8.67 12.34
N GLN A 23 6.04 -9.67 13.18
CA GLN A 23 5.45 -10.99 13.05
C GLN A 23 4.08 -10.97 13.73
N VAL A 24 3.03 -11.36 13.01
CA VAL A 24 1.67 -11.34 13.55
C VAL A 24 1.15 -12.72 13.95
N GLU A 25 1.65 -13.76 13.31
CA GLU A 25 1.16 -15.13 13.49
C GLU A 25 2.24 -16.13 13.13
N ARG A 26 2.35 -17.18 13.95
CA ARG A 26 3.13 -18.39 13.68
C ARG A 26 2.60 -19.52 14.54
N GLU A 27 2.22 -20.61 13.91
CA GLU A 27 1.78 -21.80 14.63
C GLU A 27 2.98 -22.59 15.18
N PRO A 28 2.85 -23.22 16.36
CA PRO A 28 3.92 -24.05 16.90
C PRO A 28 4.27 -25.21 15.96
N GLY A 29 5.55 -25.34 15.61
CA GLY A 29 6.05 -26.41 14.73
C GLY A 29 6.09 -26.04 13.25
N GLU A 30 5.53 -24.90 12.84
CA GLU A 30 5.62 -24.43 11.45
C GLU A 30 6.99 -23.80 11.16
N SER A 31 7.50 -24.08 9.95
CA SER A 31 8.74 -23.53 9.40
C SER A 31 8.54 -22.22 8.66
N TRP A 32 7.41 -21.54 8.88
CA TRP A 32 7.06 -20.27 8.26
C TRP A 32 6.21 -19.42 9.21
N GLY A 33 6.08 -18.12 8.92
CA GLY A 33 5.24 -17.21 9.71
C GLY A 33 4.68 -16.05 8.88
N TRP A 34 3.65 -15.38 9.41
CA TRP A 34 3.06 -14.20 8.80
C TRP A 34 3.74 -12.92 9.29
N TYR A 35 4.17 -12.08 8.34
CA TYR A 35 4.87 -10.83 8.59
C TYR A 35 4.20 -9.67 7.88
N TRP A 36 4.11 -8.56 8.61
CA TRP A 36 3.45 -7.32 8.19
C TRP A 36 4.44 -6.15 8.20
N ALA A 37 4.32 -5.25 7.24
CA ALA A 37 5.03 -3.96 7.21
C ALA A 37 4.10 -2.86 6.69
N ASP A 38 4.12 -1.69 7.34
CA ASP A 38 3.24 -0.58 7.01
C ASP A 38 3.75 0.16 5.77
N ALA A 39 2.82 0.59 4.91
CA ALA A 39 3.15 1.21 3.64
C ALA A 39 2.10 2.22 3.17
N VAL A 40 2.52 3.08 2.24
CA VAL A 40 1.65 3.89 1.39
C VAL A 40 1.95 3.66 -0.08
N TRP A 41 0.92 3.76 -0.91
CA TRP A 41 1.03 3.55 -2.36
C TRP A 41 -0.08 4.26 -3.12
N PHE A 42 0.10 4.38 -4.43
CA PHE A 42 -0.99 4.79 -5.30
C PHE A 42 -1.69 3.58 -5.90
N ARG A 43 -3.01 3.68 -6.07
CA ARG A 43 -3.81 2.63 -6.72
C ARG A 43 -4.77 3.24 -7.71
N ARG A 44 -5.03 2.53 -8.82
CA ARG A 44 -6.12 2.86 -9.73
C ARG A 44 -7.40 2.20 -9.24
N ARG A 45 -8.48 2.99 -9.18
CA ARG A 45 -9.79 2.52 -8.75
C ARG A 45 -10.82 2.90 -9.79
N SER A 46 -11.65 1.95 -10.19
CA SER A 46 -12.89 2.25 -10.92
C SER A 46 -13.93 2.79 -9.94
N VAL A 47 -14.44 3.98 -10.21
CA VAL A 47 -15.56 4.61 -9.51
C VAL A 47 -16.71 4.82 -10.49
N GLY A 48 -17.95 4.82 -9.98
CA GLY A 48 -19.17 4.88 -10.79
C GLY A 48 -19.80 3.53 -11.11
N TYR A 49 -21.01 3.58 -11.66
CA TYR A 49 -21.79 2.40 -12.08
C TYR A 49 -21.46 1.98 -13.51
N SER A 50 -21.98 0.85 -13.98
CA SER A 50 -21.44 0.14 -15.16
C SER A 50 -21.32 0.99 -16.43
N THR A 51 -22.18 1.98 -16.62
CA THR A 51 -22.20 2.88 -17.79
C THR A 51 -21.25 4.08 -17.67
N ASP A 52 -20.90 4.51 -16.45
CA ASP A 52 -20.11 5.73 -16.18
C ASP A 52 -18.84 5.43 -15.38
N ARG A 53 -18.25 4.25 -15.58
CA ARG A 53 -17.02 3.85 -14.89
C ARG A 53 -15.88 4.78 -15.27
N LYS A 54 -15.42 5.59 -14.32
CA LYS A 54 -14.19 6.37 -14.40
C LYS A 54 -13.09 5.67 -13.61
N VAL A 55 -11.87 5.65 -14.15
CA VAL A 55 -10.69 5.24 -13.40
C VAL A 55 -10.06 6.47 -12.76
N ILE A 56 -9.94 6.47 -11.44
CA ILE A 56 -9.27 7.52 -10.67
C ILE A 56 -8.02 6.97 -10.00
N THR A 57 -7.08 7.87 -9.70
CA THR A 57 -5.96 7.59 -8.80
C THR A 57 -6.40 7.83 -7.36
N VAL A 58 -6.06 6.91 -6.47
CA VAL A 58 -6.20 7.12 -5.03
C VAL A 58 -4.85 6.91 -4.35
N ALA A 59 -4.58 7.70 -3.32
CA ALA A 59 -3.51 7.44 -2.37
C ALA A 59 -4.03 6.47 -1.30
N CYS A 60 -3.25 5.44 -1.00
CA CYS A 60 -3.59 4.36 -0.08
C CYS A 60 -2.59 4.33 1.08
N THR A 61 -3.07 3.98 2.26
CA THR A 61 -2.25 3.55 3.40
C THR A 61 -2.74 2.18 3.88
N GLY A 62 -1.82 1.38 4.40
CA GLY A 62 -2.13 0.13 5.06
C GLY A 62 -0.91 -0.78 5.17
N THR A 63 -1.10 -2.07 4.97
CA THR A 63 -0.12 -3.10 5.35
C THR A 63 0.26 -4.02 4.19
N LEU A 64 1.57 -4.28 4.03
CA LEU A 64 2.10 -5.37 3.22
C LEU A 64 2.13 -6.64 4.04
N ARG A 65 1.49 -7.71 3.57
CA ARG A 65 1.39 -8.99 4.27
C ARG A 65 2.00 -10.11 3.42
N ALA A 66 2.91 -10.88 4.02
CA ALA A 66 3.40 -12.12 3.40
C ALA A 66 3.65 -13.22 4.43
N GLY A 67 3.46 -14.46 4.01
CA GLY A 67 3.99 -15.63 4.67
C GLY A 67 5.43 -15.82 4.23
N ILE A 68 6.36 -15.99 5.18
CA ILE A 68 7.79 -16.16 4.90
C ILE A 68 8.28 -17.40 5.63
N ASP A 69 8.93 -18.29 4.88
CA ASP A 69 9.63 -19.46 5.41
C ASP A 69 10.87 -19.07 6.22
N ASP A 70 11.27 -19.93 7.13
CA ASP A 70 12.48 -19.76 7.91
C ASP A 70 13.74 -19.69 7.01
N PRO A 71 14.76 -18.92 7.41
CA PRO A 71 14.81 -18.13 8.63
C PRO A 71 13.93 -16.88 8.54
N ALA A 72 13.33 -16.49 9.68
CA ALA A 72 12.60 -15.23 9.81
C ALA A 72 13.39 -14.04 9.22
N PRO A 73 12.70 -13.08 8.57
CA PRO A 73 13.36 -11.91 8.03
C PRO A 73 14.02 -11.12 9.16
N SER A 74 15.28 -10.79 9.00
CA SER A 74 16.09 -10.08 10.01
C SER A 74 15.71 -8.61 10.17
N ASN A 75 15.08 -8.01 9.14
CA ASN A 75 14.61 -6.64 9.11
C ASN A 75 13.66 -6.42 7.92
N THR A 76 13.09 -5.22 7.81
CA THR A 76 12.12 -4.88 6.76
C THR A 76 12.69 -5.00 5.35
N ARG A 77 14.00 -4.76 5.14
CA ARG A 77 14.59 -4.92 3.79
C ARG A 77 14.62 -6.38 3.36
N ASP A 78 15.02 -7.27 4.26
CA ASP A 78 14.99 -8.72 4.05
C ASP A 78 13.56 -9.22 3.77
N PHE A 79 12.57 -8.71 4.53
CA PHE A 79 11.15 -8.95 4.23
C PHE A 79 10.78 -8.51 2.81
N LEU A 80 11.16 -7.29 2.40
CA LEU A 80 10.81 -6.73 1.09
C LEU A 80 11.50 -7.45 -0.09
N GLU A 81 12.68 -8.03 0.12
CA GLU A 81 13.36 -8.85 -0.89
C GLU A 81 12.62 -10.16 -1.16
N ARG A 82 11.92 -10.69 -0.16
CA ARG A 82 11.12 -11.93 -0.25
C ARG A 82 9.64 -11.67 -0.54
N PHE A 83 9.19 -10.42 -0.34
CA PHE A 83 7.80 -10.04 -0.50
C PHE A 83 7.33 -10.17 -1.95
N THR A 84 6.19 -10.82 -2.14
CA THR A 84 5.47 -10.80 -3.42
C THR A 84 4.10 -10.18 -3.19
N ASP A 85 3.70 -9.29 -4.10
CA ASP A 85 2.42 -8.56 -4.11
C ASP A 85 1.17 -9.48 -4.13
N GLY A 86 1.35 -10.78 -4.35
CA GLY A 86 0.28 -11.76 -4.42
C GLY A 86 -0.77 -11.40 -5.48
N ARG A 87 -2.02 -11.83 -5.26
CA ARG A 87 -3.15 -11.51 -6.14
C ARG A 87 -3.83 -10.18 -5.79
N TYR A 88 -3.74 -9.78 -4.53
CA TYR A 88 -4.57 -8.72 -3.96
C TYR A 88 -3.78 -7.43 -3.66
N GLY A 89 -2.45 -7.46 -3.70
CA GLY A 89 -1.58 -6.38 -3.26
C GLY A 89 -1.62 -6.19 -1.74
N GLY A 90 -1.12 -5.05 -1.26
CA GLY A 90 -1.23 -4.64 0.14
C GLY A 90 -2.68 -4.44 0.61
N ASP A 91 -2.93 -4.76 1.87
CA ASP A 91 -4.20 -4.55 2.56
C ASP A 91 -4.36 -3.07 2.87
N CYS A 92 -5.51 -2.50 2.48
CA CYS A 92 -5.69 -1.05 2.44
C CYS A 92 -6.63 -0.58 3.53
N ASP A 93 -6.07 0.11 4.53
CA ASP A 93 -6.73 0.60 5.72
C ASP A 93 -7.34 2.00 5.52
N GLY A 94 -6.79 2.78 4.58
CA GLY A 94 -7.27 4.11 4.23
C GLY A 94 -7.01 4.47 2.77
N ARG A 95 -7.96 5.19 2.16
CA ARG A 95 -7.91 5.64 0.76
C ARG A 95 -8.37 7.09 0.67
N TRP A 96 -7.65 7.87 -0.11
CA TRP A 96 -7.97 9.27 -0.41
C TRP A 96 -7.91 9.51 -1.92
N ASP A 97 -8.96 10.08 -2.50
CA ASP A 97 -9.00 10.42 -3.93
C ASP A 97 -8.91 11.91 -4.25
N GLY A 98 -8.71 12.75 -3.23
CA GLY A 98 -8.72 14.20 -3.36
C GLY A 98 -10.02 14.87 -2.90
N GLU A 99 -11.09 14.10 -2.73
CA GLU A 99 -12.41 14.59 -2.29
C GLU A 99 -12.97 13.76 -1.12
N ARG A 100 -12.83 12.44 -1.20
CA ARG A 100 -13.49 11.45 -0.34
C ARG A 100 -12.48 10.48 0.26
N TYR A 101 -12.81 10.09 1.48
CA TYR A 101 -12.05 9.10 2.24
C TYR A 101 -12.83 7.78 2.36
N TRP A 102 -12.13 6.65 2.26
CA TRP A 102 -12.67 5.32 2.55
C TRP A 102 -11.66 4.48 3.33
N GLY A 103 -12.13 3.75 4.33
CA GLY A 103 -11.27 2.87 5.12
C GLY A 103 -11.73 2.81 6.56
N ALA A 104 -10.81 3.08 7.49
CA ALA A 104 -11.09 3.21 8.92
C ALA A 104 -12.34 4.08 9.20
N GLN A 105 -13.10 3.72 10.23
CA GLN A 105 -14.30 4.45 10.65
C GLN A 105 -14.06 5.32 11.89
N GLU A 106 -12.96 5.10 12.60
CA GLU A 106 -12.63 5.87 13.79
C GLU A 106 -12.08 7.25 13.41
N PRO A 107 -12.67 8.37 13.89
CA PRO A 107 -12.29 9.71 13.47
C PRO A 107 -10.81 10.06 13.63
N ALA A 108 -10.18 9.62 14.73
CA ALA A 108 -8.76 9.87 14.98
C ALA A 108 -7.86 9.18 13.95
N VAL A 109 -8.19 7.93 13.59
CA VAL A 109 -7.46 7.16 12.57
C VAL A 109 -7.67 7.77 11.18
N ILE A 110 -8.89 8.22 10.86
CA ILE A 110 -9.19 8.93 9.62
C ILE A 110 -8.30 10.18 9.50
N GLN A 111 -8.19 10.96 10.57
CA GLN A 111 -7.37 12.16 10.58
C GLN A 111 -5.89 11.83 10.32
N GLN A 112 -5.33 10.84 11.03
CA GLN A 112 -3.95 10.39 10.82
C GLN A 112 -3.70 9.94 9.39
N HIS A 113 -4.61 9.15 8.81
CA HIS A 113 -4.52 8.75 7.41
C HIS A 113 -4.55 9.96 6.46
N LEU A 114 -5.45 10.92 6.69
CA LEU A 114 -5.57 12.09 5.82
C LEU A 114 -4.36 13.02 5.90
N GLU A 115 -3.73 13.15 7.07
CA GLU A 115 -2.48 13.91 7.23
C GLU A 115 -1.35 13.34 6.34
N LEU A 116 -1.31 12.01 6.18
CA LEU A 116 -0.36 11.34 5.30
C LEU A 116 -0.76 11.38 3.82
N LEU A 117 -2.03 11.09 3.50
CA LEU A 117 -2.48 10.85 2.12
C LEU A 117 -2.77 12.13 1.32
N ARG A 118 -3.19 13.22 1.98
CA ARG A 118 -3.44 14.50 1.29
C ARG A 118 -2.20 15.05 0.58
N PRO A 119 -1.04 15.22 1.24
CA PRO A 119 0.15 15.73 0.57
C PRO A 119 0.67 14.78 -0.51
N MET A 120 0.52 13.48 -0.31
CA MET A 120 0.89 12.47 -1.30
C MET A 120 0.15 12.68 -2.63
N LEU A 121 -1.17 12.86 -2.60
CA LEU A 121 -1.95 13.06 -3.82
C LEU A 121 -1.82 14.49 -4.38
N ALA A 122 -1.71 15.50 -3.52
CA ALA A 122 -1.56 16.91 -3.93
C ALA A 122 -0.26 17.14 -4.74
N ASN A 123 0.82 16.45 -4.39
CA ASN A 123 2.09 16.53 -5.11
C ASN A 123 2.08 15.75 -6.44
N TYR A 124 1.12 14.83 -6.64
CA TYR A 124 1.03 13.97 -7.82
C TYR A 124 -0.43 13.77 -8.29
N PRO A 125 -1.13 14.85 -8.69
CA PRO A 125 -2.56 14.79 -9.02
C PRO A 125 -2.85 13.97 -10.28
N ALA A 126 -1.90 13.93 -11.21
CA ALA A 126 -1.93 13.11 -12.40
C ALA A 126 -0.62 12.31 -12.48
N ILE A 127 -0.67 11.08 -11.98
CA ILE A 127 0.44 10.14 -12.07
C ILE A 127 0.75 9.86 -13.55
N PRO A 128 1.98 10.15 -14.05
CA PRO A 128 2.35 9.88 -15.44
C PRO A 128 2.06 8.42 -15.83
N PRO A 129 1.72 8.14 -17.11
CA PRO A 129 1.46 6.78 -17.58
C PRO A 129 2.61 5.77 -17.34
N VAL A 130 3.81 6.27 -17.06
CA VAL A 130 5.05 5.51 -16.80
C VAL A 130 5.56 5.66 -15.35
N TYR A 131 4.72 6.14 -14.42
CA TYR A 131 5.16 6.43 -13.06
C TYR A 131 5.19 5.18 -12.19
N ASP A 132 6.40 4.82 -11.77
CA ASP A 132 6.71 3.59 -11.04
C ASP A 132 6.52 3.69 -9.51
N GLY A 133 5.59 4.50 -9.01
CA GLY A 133 5.09 4.38 -7.62
C GLY A 133 6.03 4.87 -6.51
N TRP A 134 6.93 5.82 -6.78
CA TRP A 134 7.87 6.30 -5.78
C TRP A 134 7.30 7.45 -4.94
N TRP A 135 6.87 7.15 -3.73
CA TRP A 135 6.81 8.14 -2.64
C TRP A 135 7.92 7.80 -1.63
N THR A 136 8.62 8.81 -1.14
CA THR A 136 9.60 8.68 -0.03
C THR A 136 9.19 9.68 1.04
N PHE A 137 9.32 9.31 2.33
CA PHE A 137 9.13 10.23 3.44
C PHE A 137 10.14 11.38 3.31
N GLN A 138 9.74 12.45 2.63
CA GLN A 138 10.54 13.65 2.52
C GLN A 138 10.59 14.28 3.91
N ALA A 139 11.77 14.32 4.52
CA ALA A 139 11.97 15.14 5.71
C ALA A 139 11.64 16.60 5.36
N PRO A 140 11.00 17.37 6.27
CA PRO A 140 10.77 18.78 6.04
C PRO A 140 12.12 19.47 5.75
N ARG A 141 12.17 20.26 4.67
CA ARG A 141 13.27 21.18 4.41
C ARG A 141 13.19 22.39 5.31
#